data_AF-A0A3M1YUK6-F1
#
_entry.id   AF-A0A3M1YUK6-F1
#
_cell.length_a   1.000
_cell.length_b   1.000
_cell.length_c   1.000
_cell.angle_alpha   90.00
_cell.angle_beta   90.00
_cell.angle_gamma   90.00
#
_symmetry.space_group_name_H-M   'P 1'
#
loop_
_entity.id
_entity.type
_entity.pdbx_description
1 polymer ?
#
loop_
_entity_poly.entity_id
_entity_poly.type
_entity_poly.pdbx_seq_one_letter_code
_entity_poly.pdbx_strand_id
1 'polypeptide(L)'
;MATNPKETVYRSAGYQALIERYRLDVIPHWHQSRIINSNTSKTYQEQGVIVDVYPERYWPGDSVGDHLEFALKYDGVNLAILARLFEVIDTQALLAYIQSKPTGKYTRKIWY
;
A
#
# COMPACT_ATOMS: atom_id res chain seq x y z
N MET A 1 -34.92 -16.38 2.28
CA MET A 1 -34.19 -15.22 1.74
C MET A 1 -33.85 -14.30 2.90
N ALA A 2 -32.60 -14.34 3.38
CA ALA A 2 -32.08 -13.39 4.35
C ALA A 2 -30.85 -12.73 3.72
N THR A 3 -30.90 -11.42 3.53
CA THR A 3 -29.78 -10.62 3.03
C THR A 3 -28.66 -10.62 4.07
N ASN A 4 -27.59 -11.36 3.78
CA ASN A 4 -26.36 -11.36 4.57
C ASN A 4 -25.84 -9.91 4.64
N PRO A 5 -25.59 -9.33 5.84
CA PRO A 5 -25.01 -8.00 5.93
C PRO A 5 -23.66 -8.04 5.19
N LYS A 6 -23.46 -7.12 4.22
CA LYS A 6 -22.24 -7.00 3.42
C LYS A 6 -21.01 -7.21 4.31
N GLU A 7 -20.37 -8.36 4.17
CA GLU A 7 -19.13 -8.66 4.86
C GLU A 7 -18.15 -7.53 4.52
N THR A 8 -17.68 -6.85 5.55
CA THR A 8 -16.80 -5.70 5.36
C THR A 8 -15.43 -6.23 4.98
N VAL A 9 -15.19 -6.39 3.68
CA VAL A 9 -13.92 -6.86 3.15
C VAL A 9 -12.92 -5.71 3.20
N TYR A 10 -11.87 -5.89 3.99
CA TYR A 10 -10.71 -5.01 4.00
C TYR A 10 -9.69 -5.48 2.95
N ARG A 11 -9.11 -4.55 2.20
CA ARG A 11 -8.00 -4.81 1.29
C ARG A 11 -6.75 -4.07 1.76
N SER A 12 -5.62 -4.73 1.84
CA SER A 12 -4.36 -4.07 2.20
C SER A 12 -3.96 -3.04 1.12
N ALA A 13 -3.38 -1.92 1.54
CA ALA A 13 -2.78 -0.91 0.68
C ALA A 13 -1.36 -0.56 1.15
N GLY A 14 -0.64 0.22 0.35
CA GLY A 14 0.71 0.66 0.70
C GLY A 14 1.70 -0.48 0.95
N TYR A 15 2.53 -0.33 1.97
CA TYR A 15 3.54 -1.33 2.33
C TYR A 15 2.92 -2.67 2.71
N GLN A 16 1.78 -2.67 3.43
CA GLN A 16 1.14 -3.92 3.84
C GLN A 16 0.76 -4.79 2.64
N ALA A 17 0.22 -4.19 1.58
CA ALA A 17 -0.11 -4.91 0.35
C ALA A 17 1.12 -5.48 -0.36
N LEU A 18 2.23 -4.74 -0.36
CA LEU A 18 3.48 -5.17 -0.99
C LEU A 18 4.14 -6.30 -0.19
N ILE A 19 4.14 -6.21 1.14
CA ILE A 19 4.63 -7.26 2.04
C ILE A 19 3.84 -8.54 1.82
N GLU A 20 2.51 -8.48 1.79
CA GLU A 20 1.66 -9.65 1.56
C GLU A 20 1.86 -10.25 0.16
N ARG A 21 1.90 -9.40 -0.87
CA ARG A 21 2.06 -9.81 -2.27
C ARG A 21 3.38 -10.52 -2.54
N TYR A 22 4.47 -9.99 -2.00
CA TYR A 22 5.83 -10.52 -2.21
C TYR A 22 6.32 -11.42 -1.08
N ARG A 23 5.51 -11.61 -0.03
CA ARG A 23 5.85 -12.35 1.19
C ARG A 23 7.20 -11.90 1.77
N LEU A 24 7.37 -10.59 1.87
CA LEU A 24 8.63 -9.99 2.33
C LEU A 24 8.89 -10.36 3.79
N ASP A 25 10.08 -10.86 4.08
CA ASP A 25 10.56 -11.05 5.45
C ASP A 25 11.17 -9.73 5.95
N VAL A 26 10.33 -8.95 6.66
CA VAL A 26 10.65 -7.61 7.16
C VAL A 26 10.12 -7.43 8.59
N ILE A 27 10.77 -6.56 9.35
CA ILE A 27 10.22 -6.08 10.62
C ILE A 27 8.92 -5.33 10.32
N PRO A 28 7.80 -5.63 11.01
CA PRO A 28 6.53 -4.94 10.80
C PRO A 28 6.66 -3.42 10.89
N HIS A 29 6.03 -2.72 9.97
CA HIS A 29 5.96 -1.26 10.01
C HIS A 29 5.10 -0.78 11.17
N TRP A 30 5.37 0.42 11.69
CA TRP A 30 4.58 1.03 12.77
C TRP A 30 3.14 1.39 12.32
N HIS A 31 2.90 1.38 11.01
CA HIS A 31 1.66 1.78 10.37
C HIS A 31 1.19 0.78 9.31
N GLN A 32 -0.12 0.58 9.21
CA GLN A 32 -0.77 -0.23 8.19
C GLN A 32 -1.93 0.51 7.56
N SER A 33 -2.02 0.41 6.23
CA SER A 33 -3.11 0.96 5.44
C SER A 33 -4.05 -0.13 4.94
N ARG A 34 -5.35 0.03 5.19
CA ARG A 34 -6.41 -0.85 4.68
C ARG A 34 -7.45 -0.03 3.92
N ILE A 35 -8.05 -0.62 2.90
CA ILE A 35 -9.13 -0.05 2.10
C ILE A 35 -10.43 -0.78 2.42
N ILE A 36 -11.50 -0.03 2.63
CA ILE A 36 -12.85 -0.53 2.90
C ILE A 36 -13.80 -0.05 1.80
N ASN A 37 -14.74 -0.90 1.41
CA ASN A 37 -15.88 -0.50 0.58
C ASN A 37 -16.93 0.27 1.41
N SER A 38 -16.53 1.45 1.88
CA SER A 38 -17.33 2.42 2.63
C SER A 38 -16.82 3.83 2.31
N ASN A 39 -17.58 4.86 2.70
CA ASN A 39 -17.21 6.27 2.52
C ASN A 39 -16.48 6.86 3.73
N THR A 40 -16.36 6.10 4.82
CA THR A 40 -15.82 6.58 6.09
C THR A 40 -14.40 6.06 6.31
N SER A 41 -13.47 6.97 6.60
CA SER A 41 -12.15 6.62 7.10
C SER A 41 -12.17 6.36 8.60
N LYS A 42 -11.30 5.46 9.09
CA LYS A 42 -11.15 5.18 10.52
C LYS A 42 -9.68 4.97 10.84
N THR A 43 -9.26 5.41 12.02
CA THR A 43 -7.92 5.14 12.56
C THR A 43 -8.08 4.47 13.91
N TYR A 44 -7.34 3.40 14.14
CA TYR A 44 -7.28 2.71 15.43
C TYR A 44 -5.90 2.09 15.64
N GLN A 45 -5.64 1.62 16.85
CA GLN A 45 -4.41 0.93 17.20
C GLN A 45 -4.69 -0.55 17.44
N GLU A 46 -3.90 -1.43 16.84
CA GLU A 46 -4.01 -2.88 16.95
C GLU A 46 -2.62 -3.43 17.26
N GLN A 47 -2.45 -4.07 18.42
CA GLN A 47 -1.18 -4.69 18.83
C GLN A 47 0.04 -3.76 18.74
N GLY A 48 -0.15 -2.46 19.02
CA GLY A 48 0.91 -1.45 18.95
C GLY A 48 1.14 -0.84 17.56
N VAL A 49 0.44 -1.31 16.53
CA VAL A 49 0.48 -0.79 15.16
C VAL A 49 -0.69 0.18 14.94
N ILE A 50 -0.43 1.30 14.28
CA ILE A 50 -1.49 2.23 13.85
C ILE A 50 -2.10 1.70 12.56
N VAL A 51 -3.41 1.49 12.55
CA VAL A 51 -4.15 1.03 11.36
C VAL A 51 -5.05 2.16 10.88
N ASP A 52 -4.74 2.65 9.67
CA ASP A 52 -5.60 3.57 8.93
C ASP A 52 -6.44 2.82 7.91
N VAL A 53 -7.74 2.98 8.02
CA VAL A 53 -8.74 2.47 7.09
C VAL A 53 -9.20 3.63 6.21
N TYR A 54 -8.97 3.51 4.90
CA TYR A 54 -9.36 4.50 3.91
C TYR A 54 -10.57 4.02 3.09
N PRO A 55 -11.46 4.93 2.66
CA PRO A 55 -12.57 4.58 1.79
C PRO A 55 -12.09 4.18 0.39
N GLU A 56 -12.93 3.48 -0.36
CA GLU A 56 -12.65 2.88 -1.68
C GLU A 56 -11.96 3.83 -2.68
N ARG A 57 -12.28 5.13 -2.65
CA ARG A 57 -11.66 6.16 -3.51
C ARG A 57 -10.15 6.32 -3.34
N TYR A 58 -9.57 5.79 -2.26
CA TYR A 58 -8.14 5.77 -2.01
C TYR A 58 -7.47 4.47 -2.49
N TRP A 59 -8.21 3.55 -3.12
CA TRP A 59 -7.61 2.37 -3.74
C TRP A 59 -6.50 2.83 -4.70
N PRO A 60 -5.24 2.42 -4.47
CA PRO A 60 -4.14 2.94 -5.25
C PRO A 60 -4.15 2.41 -6.69
N GLY A 61 -4.72 1.23 -6.92
CA GLY A 61 -4.60 0.46 -8.15
C GLY A 61 -3.96 -0.90 -7.84
N ASP A 62 -3.80 -1.73 -8.86
CA ASP A 62 -3.29 -3.09 -8.67
C ASP A 62 -1.79 -3.22 -8.89
N SER A 63 -1.11 -2.18 -9.41
CA SER A 63 0.31 -2.26 -9.74
C SER A 63 1.22 -2.08 -8.53
N VAL A 64 2.45 -2.57 -8.63
CA VAL A 64 3.49 -2.38 -7.61
C VAL A 64 3.75 -0.88 -7.39
N GLY A 65 3.84 -0.12 -8.47
CA GLY A 65 4.11 1.30 -8.42
C GLY A 65 2.99 2.10 -7.78
N ASP A 66 1.73 1.72 -8.00
CA ASP A 66 0.58 2.35 -7.35
C ASP A 66 0.64 2.19 -5.83
N HIS A 67 0.87 0.95 -5.36
CA HIS A 67 0.99 0.67 -3.93
C HIS A 67 2.26 1.29 -3.32
N LEU A 68 3.37 1.33 -4.06
CA LEU A 68 4.60 1.97 -3.60
C LEU A 68 4.45 3.49 -3.48
N GLU A 69 3.82 4.14 -4.45
CA GLU A 69 3.49 5.57 -4.37
C GLU A 69 2.55 5.86 -3.20
N PHE A 70 1.54 5.01 -3.00
CA PHE A 70 0.65 5.12 -1.85
C PHE A 70 1.43 5.03 -0.53
N ALA A 71 2.30 4.02 -0.38
CA ALA A 71 3.09 3.83 0.82
C ALA A 71 3.93 5.07 1.15
N LEU A 72 4.65 5.61 0.17
CA LEU A 72 5.47 6.81 0.34
C LEU A 72 4.66 8.06 0.71
N LYS A 73 3.36 8.09 0.37
CA LYS A 73 2.46 9.20 0.64
C LYS A 73 1.77 9.10 2.02
N TYR A 74 1.35 7.90 2.41
CA TYR A 74 0.48 7.67 3.56
C TYR A 74 1.14 6.88 4.69
N ASP A 75 1.98 5.89 4.37
CA ASP A 75 2.65 5.05 5.37
C ASP A 75 4.02 5.65 5.78
N GLY A 76 4.53 6.61 5.00
CA GLY A 76 5.83 7.23 5.20
C GLY A 76 6.96 6.45 4.51
N VAL A 77 8.21 6.78 4.85
CA VAL A 77 9.39 6.13 4.28
C VAL A 77 9.90 5.06 5.23
N ASN A 78 10.01 3.81 4.76
CA ASN A 78 10.66 2.73 5.48
C ASN A 78 11.75 2.08 4.61
N LEU A 79 13.02 2.39 4.91
CA LEU A 79 14.16 1.93 4.11
C LEU A 79 14.36 0.41 4.17
N ALA A 80 14.03 -0.24 5.28
CA ALA A 80 14.18 -1.69 5.41
C ALA A 80 13.20 -2.44 4.50
N ILE A 81 11.95 -1.98 4.44
CA ILE A 81 10.94 -2.54 3.54
C ILE A 81 11.30 -2.25 2.09
N LEU A 82 11.73 -1.02 1.78
CA LEU A 82 12.15 -0.65 0.41
C LEU A 82 13.32 -1.51 -0.07
N ALA A 83 14.33 -1.73 0.76
CA ALA A 83 15.47 -2.58 0.42
C ALA A 83 15.03 -4.00 0.04
N ARG A 84 14.20 -4.64 0.88
CA ARG A 84 13.68 -6.00 0.61
C ARG A 84 12.72 -6.05 -0.55
N LEU A 85 11.93 -5.02 -0.76
CA LEU A 85 11.06 -4.91 -1.91
C LEU A 85 11.89 -4.90 -3.20
N PHE A 86 12.87 -4.01 -3.30
CA PHE A 86 13.70 -3.86 -4.50
C PHE A 86 14.54 -5.10 -4.86
N GLU A 87 14.80 -5.99 -3.91
CA GLU A 87 15.43 -7.29 -4.17
C GLU A 87 14.52 -8.25 -4.97
N VAL A 88 13.19 -8.10 -4.89
CA VAL A 88 12.24 -9.08 -5.45
C VAL A 88 11.27 -8.53 -6.49
N ILE A 89 11.17 -7.20 -6.65
CA ILE A 89 10.23 -6.66 -7.63
C ILE A 89 10.67 -6.96 -9.06
N ASP A 90 9.69 -7.04 -9.95
CA ASP A 90 9.97 -6.95 -11.38
C ASP A 90 10.35 -5.50 -11.74
N THR A 91 11.62 -5.33 -12.10
CA THR A 91 12.16 -4.04 -12.52
C THR A 91 11.43 -3.48 -13.75
N GLN A 92 10.95 -4.33 -14.68
CA GLN A 92 10.24 -3.86 -15.87
C GLN A 92 8.89 -3.24 -15.49
N ALA A 93 8.14 -3.89 -14.60
CA ALA A 93 6.89 -3.34 -14.08
C ALA A 93 7.08 -2.00 -13.37
N LEU A 94 8.16 -1.84 -12.59
CA LEU A 94 8.48 -0.57 -11.94
C LEU A 94 8.87 0.51 -12.94
N LEU A 95 9.70 0.18 -13.92
CA LEU A 95 10.12 1.13 -14.96
C LEU A 95 8.93 1.60 -15.79
N ALA A 96 8.03 0.70 -16.19
CA ALA A 96 6.80 1.04 -16.89
C ALA A 96 5.93 2.00 -16.06
N TYR A 97 5.82 1.75 -14.75
CA TYR A 97 5.13 2.68 -13.85
C TYR A 97 5.78 4.06 -13.83
N ILE A 98 7.10 4.12 -13.66
CA ILE A 98 7.85 5.38 -13.60
C ILE A 98 7.68 6.18 -14.90
N GLN A 99 7.78 5.51 -16.04
CA GLN A 99 7.61 6.10 -17.37
C GLN A 99 6.17 6.58 -17.63
N SER A 100 5.17 5.97 -17.00
CA SER A 100 3.78 6.41 -17.12
C SER A 100 3.50 7.75 -16.43
N LYS A 101 4.28 8.11 -15.40
CA LYS A 101 4.09 9.31 -14.56
C LYS A 101 5.42 10.05 -14.31
N PRO A 102 6.15 10.48 -15.35
CA PRO A 102 7.55 10.92 -15.21
C PRO A 102 7.72 12.21 -14.38
N THR A 103 6.70 13.06 -14.34
CA THR A 103 6.71 14.32 -13.58
C THR A 103 6.14 14.18 -12.15
N GLY A 104 5.66 12.98 -11.79
CA GLY A 104 5.05 12.70 -10.49
C GLY A 104 6.01 12.94 -9.32
N LYS A 105 5.52 13.57 -8.24
CA LYS A 105 6.32 13.81 -7.03
C LYS A 105 6.85 12.50 -6.44
N TYR A 106 6.00 11.48 -6.33
CA TYR A 106 6.36 10.18 -5.75
C TYR A 106 7.10 9.31 -6.75
N THR A 107 6.77 9.36 -8.04
CA THR A 107 7.55 8.71 -9.10
C THR A 107 9.03 9.10 -9.06
N ARG A 108 9.33 10.40 -8.90
CA ARG A 108 10.71 10.88 -8.80
C ARG A 108 11.44 10.38 -7.55
N LYS A 109 10.73 10.23 -6.42
CA LYS A 109 11.28 9.61 -5.20
C LYS A 109 11.50 8.11 -5.32
N ILE A 110 10.78 7.44 -6.21
CA ILE A 110 10.98 6.02 -6.49
C ILE A 110 12.22 5.83 -7.38
N TRP A 111 12.49 6.78 -8.28
CA TRP A 111 13.62 6.71 -9.21
C TRP A 111 14.99 7.03 -8.59
N TYR A 112 15.05 7.95 -7.62
CA TYR A 112 16.28 8.46 -7.01
C TYR A 112 16.29 8.23 -5.51
#